data_AF-R9ID94-F1
#
_entry.id   AF-R9ID94-F1
#
_cell.length_a   1.000
_cell.length_b   1.000
_cell.length_c   1.000
_cell.angle_alpha   90.00
_cell.angle_beta   90.00
_cell.angle_gamma   90.00
#
_symmetry.space_group_name_H-M   'P 1'
#
loop_
_entity.id
_entity.type
_entity.pdbx_description
1 polymer ?
#
loop_
_entity_poly.entity_id
_entity_poly.type
_entity_poly.pdbx_seq_one_letter_code
_entity_poly.pdbx_strand_id
1 'polypeptide(L)'
;MFWIFIGHASHKFFRDSKQFTGLTNCQSRDIDKLHFHFNASLTTVNLAKVKALEKGTVSLMASVKVLCHNIFLMQQFISVLGIEPNPDINRKLWEEGIKFAAIAA
;
A
#
# COMPACT_ATOMS: atom_id res chain seq x y z
N MET A 1 8.85 25.29 9.80
CA MET A 1 8.09 24.13 10.34
C MET A 1 8.40 22.85 9.52
N PHE A 2 9.69 22.50 9.37
CA PHE A 2 10.13 21.33 8.56
C PHE A 2 10.89 20.29 9.42
N TRP A 3 11.17 20.63 10.68
CA TRP A 3 12.08 19.90 11.56
C TRP A 3 11.38 19.01 12.60
N ILE A 4 10.05 18.96 12.63
CA ILE A 4 9.30 18.22 13.67
C ILE A 4 9.14 16.73 13.32
N PHE A 5 9.33 16.31 12.06
CA PHE A 5 9.06 14.92 11.63
C PHE A 5 10.30 14.10 11.23
N ILE A 6 11.51 14.69 11.19
CA ILE A 6 12.72 14.00 10.72
C ILE A 6 13.43 13.21 11.84
N GLY A 7 13.16 13.51 13.12
CA GLY A 7 13.88 12.93 14.26
C GLY A 7 13.84 11.40 14.41
N HIS A 8 12.98 10.71 13.65
CA HIS A 8 12.98 9.24 13.62
C HIS A 8 12.50 8.67 12.27
N ALA A 9 12.88 9.28 11.15
CA ALA A 9 12.59 8.71 9.84
C ALA A 9 13.46 7.46 9.60
N SER A 10 12.93 6.29 9.98
CA SER A 10 13.62 5.00 9.77
C SER A 10 13.89 4.77 8.28
N HIS A 11 14.99 4.09 7.94
CA HIS A 11 15.33 3.71 6.55
C HIS A 11 14.15 3.11 5.76
N LYS A 12 13.25 2.38 6.45
CA LYS A 12 12.02 1.83 5.88
C LYS A 12 11.05 2.90 5.36
N PHE A 13 10.91 4.01 6.08
CA PHE A 13 10.01 5.11 5.70
C PHE A 13 10.40 5.72 4.36
N PHE A 14 11.68 6.05 4.16
CA PHE A 14 12.17 6.59 2.90
C PHE A 14 12.04 5.60 1.73
N ARG A 15 12.27 4.31 1.99
CA ARG A 15 12.05 3.26 0.97
C ARG A 15 10.59 3.21 0.53
N ASP A 16 9.67 3.20 1.48
CA ASP A 16 8.24 3.13 1.18
C ASP A 16 7.79 4.41 0.44
N SER A 17 8.25 5.60 0.86
CA SER A 17 7.95 6.84 0.14
C SER A 17 8.47 6.86 -1.30
N LYS A 18 9.69 6.36 -1.52
CA LYS A 18 10.25 6.24 -2.87
C LYS A 18 9.48 5.26 -3.74
N GLN A 19 9.09 4.11 -3.18
CA GLN A 19 8.46 3.02 -3.93
C GLN A 19 6.96 3.24 -4.20
N PHE A 20 6.24 3.89 -3.27
CA PHE A 20 4.77 3.92 -3.29
C PHE A 20 4.18 5.32 -3.46
N THR A 21 4.85 6.37 -3.00
CA THR A 21 4.32 7.75 -3.05
C THR A 21 5.14 8.69 -3.94
N GLY A 22 6.07 8.12 -4.73
CA GLY A 22 6.80 8.84 -5.75
C GLY A 22 7.75 9.92 -5.20
N LEU A 23 8.39 9.70 -4.05
CA LEU A 23 9.28 10.68 -3.40
C LEU A 23 10.31 11.27 -4.37
N THR A 24 10.80 10.49 -5.33
CA THR A 24 11.83 10.91 -6.30
C THR A 24 11.29 11.19 -7.70
N ASN A 25 9.98 11.30 -7.87
CA ASN A 25 9.35 11.44 -9.21
C ASN A 25 9.26 12.89 -9.67
N CYS A 26 9.27 13.87 -8.77
CA CYS A 26 9.21 15.27 -9.16
C CYS A 26 10.54 15.73 -9.76
N GLN A 27 10.47 16.31 -10.96
CA GLN A 27 11.60 16.86 -11.71
C GLN A 27 11.46 18.38 -11.91
N SER A 28 10.72 19.05 -11.03
CA SER A 28 10.57 20.51 -11.07
C SER A 28 11.90 21.22 -10.82
N ARG A 29 12.15 22.31 -11.56
CA ARG A 29 13.28 23.23 -11.32
C ARG A 29 12.97 24.29 -10.27
N ASP A 30 11.70 24.43 -9.93
CA ASP A 30 11.19 25.31 -8.88
C ASP A 30 11.27 24.60 -7.52
N ILE A 31 11.99 25.22 -6.59
CA ILE A 31 12.29 24.68 -5.26
C ILE A 31 11.04 24.50 -4.41
N ASP A 32 10.05 25.39 -4.53
CA ASP A 32 8.82 25.34 -3.74
C ASP A 32 7.95 24.17 -4.18
N LYS A 33 7.87 23.94 -5.48
CA LYS A 33 7.18 22.76 -6.06
C LYS A 33 7.86 21.45 -5.65
N LEU A 34 9.19 21.46 -5.55
CA LEU A 34 9.95 20.30 -5.11
C LEU A 34 9.71 20.01 -3.62
N HIS A 35 9.74 21.04 -2.77
CA HIS A 35 9.41 20.92 -1.34
C HIS A 35 7.98 20.44 -1.10
N PHE A 36 7.01 21.00 -1.84
CA PHE A 36 5.63 20.55 -1.77
C PHE A 36 5.49 19.07 -2.11
N HIS A 37 6.12 18.61 -3.19
CA HIS A 37 6.08 17.21 -3.60
C HIS A 37 6.68 16.27 -2.56
N PHE A 38 7.85 16.61 -2.01
CA PHE A 38 8.48 15.81 -0.95
C PHE A 38 7.59 15.74 0.29
N ASN A 39 7.05 16.87 0.74
CA ASN A 39 6.17 16.90 1.90
C ASN A 39 4.90 16.09 1.68
N ALA A 40 4.28 16.22 0.51
CA ALA A 40 3.11 15.42 0.16
C ALA A 40 3.44 13.92 0.20
N SER A 41 4.53 13.50 -0.46
CA SER A 41 4.99 12.11 -0.51
C SER A 41 5.25 11.51 0.87
N LEU A 42 5.93 12.22 1.77
CA LEU A 42 6.21 11.76 3.14
C LEU A 42 4.93 11.77 4.01
N THR A 43 4.08 12.79 3.85
CA THR A 43 2.80 12.89 4.58
C THR A 43 1.88 11.74 4.22
N THR A 44 1.80 11.35 2.95
CA THR A 44 1.00 10.21 2.51
C THR A 44 1.45 8.91 3.19
N VAL A 45 2.76 8.68 3.36
CA VAL A 45 3.25 7.49 4.09
C VAL A 45 2.92 7.55 5.57
N ASN A 46 3.03 8.72 6.20
CA ASN A 46 2.61 8.89 7.61
C ASN A 46 1.11 8.63 7.78
N LEU A 47 0.28 9.16 6.88
CA LEU A 47 -1.15 8.89 6.88
C LEU A 47 -1.43 7.40 6.74
N ALA A 48 -0.78 6.72 5.79
CA ALA A 48 -0.93 5.27 5.60
C ALA A 48 -0.56 4.48 6.87
N LYS A 49 0.53 4.86 7.55
CA LYS A 49 0.94 4.26 8.83
C LYS A 49 -0.11 4.47 9.93
N VAL A 50 -0.63 5.70 10.09
CA VAL A 50 -1.67 5.99 11.09
C VAL A 50 -2.92 5.18 10.81
N LYS A 51 -3.39 5.13 9.55
CA LYS A 51 -4.55 4.31 9.16
C LYS A 51 -4.33 2.81 9.41
N ALA A 52 -3.09 2.32 9.27
CA ALA A 52 -2.75 0.94 9.57
C ALA A 52 -2.80 0.64 11.07
N LEU A 53 -2.24 1.53 11.90
CA LEU A 53 -2.29 1.44 13.36
C LEU A 53 -3.74 1.50 13.88
N GLU A 54 -4.58 2.38 13.32
CA GLU A 54 -6.02 2.43 13.63
C GLU A 54 -6.73 1.09 13.37
N LYS A 55 -6.29 0.34 12.35
CA LYS A 55 -6.83 -0.98 12.02
C LYS A 55 -6.17 -2.12 12.79
N GLY A 56 -5.31 -1.82 13.77
CA GLY A 56 -4.56 -2.83 14.53
C GLY A 56 -3.58 -3.63 13.67
N THR A 57 -3.21 -3.13 12.49
CA THR A 57 -2.34 -3.83 11.54
C THR A 57 -0.95 -3.18 11.53
N VAL A 58 0.11 -3.98 11.64
CA VAL A 58 1.49 -3.51 11.39
C VAL A 58 1.71 -3.48 9.88
N SER A 59 1.00 -2.60 9.16
CA SER A 59 1.02 -2.63 7.71
C SER A 59 2.29 -1.97 7.17
N LEU A 60 3.23 -2.82 6.74
CA LEU A 60 4.26 -2.44 5.79
C LEU A 60 3.57 -2.19 4.45
N MET A 61 3.85 -1.06 3.78
CA MET A 61 3.34 -0.83 2.41
C MET A 61 3.70 -1.98 1.44
N ALA A 62 4.81 -2.68 1.71
CA ALA A 62 5.19 -3.91 1.01
C ALA A 62 4.13 -5.03 1.15
N SER A 63 3.60 -5.29 2.35
CA SER A 63 2.57 -6.32 2.56
C SER A 63 1.25 -5.93 1.91
N VAL A 64 0.90 -4.65 1.86
CA VAL A 64 -0.27 -4.17 1.07
C VAL A 64 -0.09 -4.49 -0.41
N LYS A 65 1.11 -4.24 -0.95
CA LYS A 65 1.41 -4.57 -2.35
C LYS A 65 1.29 -6.07 -2.62
N VAL A 66 1.84 -6.91 -1.74
CA VAL A 66 1.76 -8.37 -1.87
C VAL A 66 0.32 -8.84 -1.77
N LEU A 67 -0.47 -8.32 -0.82
CA LEU A 67 -1.90 -8.62 -0.71
C LEU A 67 -2.66 -8.27 -1.99
N CYS A 68 -2.49 -7.04 -2.51
CA CYS A 68 -3.14 -6.64 -3.76
C CYS A 68 -2.73 -7.53 -4.94
N HIS A 69 -1.46 -7.92 -5.00
CA HIS A 69 -0.96 -8.82 -6.04
C HIS A 69 -1.56 -10.23 -5.91
N ASN A 70 -1.63 -10.78 -4.69
CA ASN A 70 -2.23 -12.09 -4.40
C ASN A 70 -3.71 -12.10 -4.78
N ILE A 71 -4.47 -11.06 -4.40
CA ILE A 71 -5.88 -10.90 -4.78
C ILE A 71 -6.02 -10.83 -6.30
N PHE A 72 -5.17 -10.08 -6.99
CA PHE A 72 -5.19 -10.00 -8.45
C PHE A 72 -4.93 -11.37 -9.10
N LEU A 73 -3.94 -12.12 -8.64
CA LEU A 73 -3.66 -13.47 -9.13
C LEU A 73 -4.85 -14.42 -8.91
N MET A 74 -5.52 -14.32 -7.77
CA MET A 74 -6.74 -15.08 -7.50
C MET A 74 -7.87 -14.75 -8.47
N GLN A 75 -8.09 -13.46 -8.76
CA GLN A 75 -9.09 -13.04 -9.75
C GLN A 75 -8.79 -13.62 -11.13
N GLN A 76 -7.52 -13.56 -11.54
CA GLN A 76 -7.10 -14.11 -12.82
C GLN A 76 -7.22 -15.63 -12.87
N PHE A 77 -6.89 -16.32 -11.78
CA PHE A 77 -7.04 -17.77 -11.68
C PHE A 77 -8.50 -18.19 -11.84
N ILE A 78 -9.43 -17.53 -11.15
CA ILE A 78 -10.88 -17.78 -11.28
C ILE A 78 -11.36 -17.48 -12.70
N SER A 79 -10.92 -16.36 -13.28
CA SER A 79 -11.25 -15.95 -14.64
C SER A 79 -10.82 -16.99 -15.69
N VAL A 80 -9.59 -17.52 -15.57
CA VAL A 80 -9.04 -18.53 -16.48
C VAL A 80 -9.75 -19.88 -16.33
N LEU A 81 -10.16 -20.26 -15.12
CA LEU A 81 -10.87 -21.52 -14.87
C LEU A 81 -12.31 -21.54 -15.41
N GLY A 82 -12.88 -20.39 -15.79
CA GLY A 82 -14.22 -20.31 -16.37
C GLY A 82 -15.33 -20.79 -15.44
N ILE A 83 -15.11 -20.74 -14.12
CA ILE A 83 -16.10 -21.16 -13.12
C ILE A 83 -17.24 -20.15 -13.13
N GLU A 84 -18.43 -20.57 -13.58
CA GLU A 84 -19.63 -19.75 -13.47
C GLU A 84 -19.96 -19.51 -11.98
N PRO A 85 -20.03 -18.24 -11.56
CA PRO A 85 -20.07 -17.94 -10.14
C PRO A 85 -21.44 -18.22 -9.54
N ASN A 86 -21.51 -19.15 -8.59
CA ASN A 86 -22.61 -19.15 -7.62
C ASN A 86 -22.35 -18.00 -6.62
N PRO A 87 -23.17 -16.94 -6.61
CA PRO A 87 -22.84 -15.69 -5.92
C PRO A 87 -22.69 -15.84 -4.40
N ASP A 88 -23.41 -16.76 -3.76
CA ASP A 88 -23.34 -16.96 -2.31
C ASP A 88 -22.16 -17.82 -1.86
N ILE A 89 -21.86 -18.89 -2.61
CA ILE A 89 -20.70 -19.75 -2.36
C ILE A 89 -19.42 -18.98 -2.68
N ASN A 90 -19.41 -18.23 -3.78
CA ASN A 90 -18.24 -17.46 -4.21
C ASN A 90 -17.91 -16.32 -3.27
N ARG A 91 -18.92 -15.66 -2.67
CA ARG A 91 -18.67 -14.61 -1.67
C ARG A 91 -17.92 -15.18 -0.45
N LYS A 92 -18.34 -16.32 0.07
CA LYS A 92 -17.65 -16.97 1.21
C LYS A 92 -16.23 -17.42 0.86
N LEU A 93 -16.06 -18.09 -0.28
CA LEU A 93 -14.75 -18.53 -0.76
C LEU A 93 -13.82 -17.36 -1.07
N TRP A 94 -14.37 -16.25 -1.57
CA TRP A 94 -13.63 -15.02 -1.81
C TRP A 94 -13.14 -14.39 -0.51
N GLU A 95 -14.00 -14.32 0.52
CA GLU A 95 -13.62 -13.83 1.85
C GLU A 95 -12.54 -14.71 2.50
N GLU A 96 -12.65 -16.03 2.40
CA GLU A 96 -11.61 -16.97 2.86
C GLU A 96 -10.32 -16.83 2.05
N GLY A 97 -10.44 -16.71 0.72
CA GLY A 97 -9.34 -16.46 -0.19
C GLY A 97 -8.55 -15.20 0.16
N ILE A 98 -9.24 -14.10 0.48
CA ILE A 98 -8.60 -12.87 0.96
C ILE A 98 -7.86 -13.09 2.27
N LYS A 99 -8.41 -13.89 3.20
CA LYS A 99 -7.70 -14.23 4.46
C LYS A 99 -6.41 -15.00 4.18
N PHE A 100 -6.42 -15.97 3.27
CA PHE A 100 -5.20 -16.68 2.86
C PHE A 100 -4.20 -15.77 2.15
N ALA A 101 -4.67 -14.92 1.24
CA ALA A 101 -3.85 -13.92 0.55
C ALA A 101 -3.17 -12.94 1.53
N ALA A 102 -3.85 -12.61 2.63
CA ALA A 102 -3.32 -11.78 3.70
C ALA A 102 -2.32 -12.51 4.62
N ILE A 103 -2.52 -13.80 4.89
CA ILE A 103 -1.56 -14.62 5.66
C ILE A 103 -0.25 -14.81 4.88
N ALA A 104 -0.32 -14.89 3.54
CA ALA A 104 0.83 -15.05 2.66
C ALA A 104 1.59 -13.74 2.35
N ALA A 105 1.14 -12.59 2.87
CA ALA A 105 1.66 -11.24 2.57
C ALA A 105 2.43 -10.61 3.74
#